data_AF-A0A7J9SVN7-F1
#
_entry.id   AF-A0A7J9SVN7-F1
#
_cell.length_a   1.000
_cell.length_b   1.000
_cell.length_c   1.000
_cell.angle_alpha   90.00
_cell.angle_beta   90.00
_cell.angle_gamma   90.00
#
_symmetry.space_group_name_H-M   'P 1'
#
loop_
_entity.id
_entity.type
_entity.pdbx_description
1 polymer ?
#
loop_
_entity_poly.entity_id
_entity_poly.type
_entity_poly.pdbx_seq_one_letter_code
_entity_poly.pdbx_strand_id
1 'polypeptide(L)'
;MPEIEIKRGYEVLPDNNVRFGIRVINNSEFLIVDVDVILDYSESLFKLDGNTIQNLGYINPTVPRTAEFILKPLGCIHREEIAATVRYKDHTGKRHTLEMRPKEVHCVCPFLKGKPMNRGEFLELSESGHTAEAGLDFQGVDAARLTSFLVQTCKSRHYKVDEYAIEDGTKSLNV
;
A
#
# COMPACT_ATOMS: atom_id res chain seq x y z
N MET A 1 19.84 -6.96 20.38
CA MET A 1 18.98 -6.35 19.33
C MET A 1 19.72 -5.17 18.75
N PRO A 2 19.53 -4.80 17.46
CA PRO A 2 20.16 -3.61 16.92
C PRO A 2 19.63 -2.37 17.65
N GLU A 3 20.54 -1.46 18.01
CA GLU A 3 20.22 -0.23 18.75
C GLU A 3 19.30 0.70 17.95
N ILE A 4 19.38 0.67 16.62
CA ILE A 4 18.45 1.36 15.73
C ILE A 4 17.65 0.32 14.95
N GLU A 5 16.33 0.43 15.00
CA GLU A 5 15.41 -0.42 14.26
C GLU A 5 14.75 0.39 13.13
N ILE A 6 14.64 -0.24 11.95
CA ILE A 6 14.01 0.36 10.78
C ILE A 6 12.79 -0.49 10.40
N LYS A 7 11.60 0.13 10.44
CA LYS A 7 10.35 -0.43 9.90
C LYS A 7 9.97 0.28 8.61
N ARG A 8 9.32 -0.44 7.70
CA ARG A 8 8.87 0.13 6.42
C ARG A 8 7.54 -0.44 5.98
N GLY A 9 6.78 0.37 5.27
CA GLY A 9 5.48 0.02 4.72
C GLY A 9 5.08 1.01 3.64
N TYR A 10 4.04 0.67 2.89
CA TYR A 10 3.49 1.57 1.89
C TYR A 10 1.97 1.42 1.83
N GLU A 11 1.33 2.44 1.30
CA GLU A 11 -0.06 2.42 0.88
C GLU A 11 -0.18 2.99 -0.54
N VAL A 12 -1.17 2.49 -1.28
CA VAL A 12 -1.56 3.06 -2.58
C VAL A 12 -2.69 4.05 -2.31
N LEU A 13 -2.46 5.31 -2.65
CA LEU A 13 -3.39 6.41 -2.46
C LEU A 13 -4.51 6.39 -3.51
N PRO A 14 -5.63 7.11 -3.30
CA PRO A 14 -6.74 7.15 -4.26
C PRO A 14 -6.38 7.67 -5.66
N ASP A 15 -5.29 8.44 -5.77
CA ASP A 15 -4.75 8.96 -7.03
C ASP A 15 -3.69 8.03 -7.66
N ASN A 16 -3.57 6.79 -7.16
CA ASN A 16 -2.60 5.78 -7.55
C ASN A 16 -1.14 6.09 -7.20
N ASN A 17 -0.88 7.15 -6.43
CA ASN A 17 0.45 7.38 -5.90
C ASN A 17 0.75 6.41 -4.75
N VAL A 18 2.01 6.00 -4.63
CA VAL A 18 2.49 5.16 -3.54
C VAL A 18 3.06 6.06 -2.45
N ARG A 19 2.45 6.06 -1.26
CA ARG A 19 3.05 6.66 -0.06
C ARG A 19 3.91 5.60 0.61
N PHE A 20 5.23 5.78 0.59
CA PHE A 20 6.19 4.87 1.19
C PHE A 20 6.76 5.47 2.48
N GLY A 21 6.49 4.80 3.60
CA GLY A 21 6.89 5.24 4.93
C GLY A 21 8.04 4.41 5.49
N ILE A 22 9.08 5.09 5.97
CA ILE A 22 10.24 4.48 6.64
C ILE A 22 10.31 5.03 8.06
N ARG A 23 10.03 4.17 9.03
CA ARG A 23 10.04 4.51 10.46
C ARG A 23 11.35 4.09 11.10
N VAL A 24 12.09 5.05 11.64
CA VAL A 24 13.34 4.85 12.37
C VAL A 24 13.03 4.93 13.87
N ILE A 25 13.41 3.89 14.60
CA ILE A 25 13.21 3.76 16.05
C ILE A 25 14.60 3.68 16.70
N ASN A 26 14.89 4.60 17.61
CA ASN A 26 16.10 4.55 18.42
C ASN A 26 15.83 3.75 19.70
N ASN A 27 16.31 2.52 19.75
CA ASN A 27 16.22 1.63 20.92
C ASN A 27 17.45 1.74 21.83
N SER A 28 18.40 2.64 21.55
CA SER A 28 19.51 2.95 22.47
C SER A 28 19.07 3.87 23.60
N GLU A 29 19.93 4.03 24.60
CA GLU A 29 19.71 4.93 25.74
C GLU A 29 20.05 6.40 25.42
N PHE A 30 20.66 6.68 24.27
CA PHE A 30 21.17 8.01 23.93
C PHE A 30 20.47 8.62 22.72
N LEU A 31 20.44 9.95 22.67
CA LEU A 31 19.98 10.70 21.49
C LEU A 31 20.88 10.41 20.28
N ILE A 32 20.28 10.23 19.11
CA ILE A 32 20.99 10.29 17.83
C ILE A 32 20.61 11.56 17.07
N VAL A 33 21.54 12.10 16.31
CA VAL A 33 21.40 13.36 15.57
C VAL A 33 21.82 13.20 14.11
N ASP A 34 21.55 14.23 13.30
CA ASP A 34 21.81 14.25 11.86
C ASP A 34 21.27 13.01 11.14
N VAL A 35 20.03 12.64 11.50
CA VAL A 35 19.39 11.45 10.94
C VAL A 35 18.84 11.77 9.56
N ASP A 36 19.42 11.13 8.54
CA ASP A 36 18.96 11.20 7.16
C ASP A 36 18.46 9.84 6.69
N VAL A 37 17.33 9.84 5.98
CA VAL A 37 16.83 8.67 5.24
C VAL A 37 16.96 8.97 3.76
N ILE A 38 17.68 8.09 3.05
CA ILE A 38 17.93 8.18 1.61
C ILE A 38 17.15 7.05 0.95
N LEU A 39 16.18 7.39 0.12
CA LEU A 39 15.36 6.43 -0.61
C LEU A 39 16.13 5.90 -1.83
N ASP A 40 16.05 4.59 -2.06
CA ASP A 40 16.54 3.93 -3.26
C ASP A 40 15.36 3.25 -3.98
N TYR A 41 15.10 3.67 -5.21
CA TYR A 41 13.96 3.24 -6.01
C TYR A 41 14.28 3.34 -7.51
N SER A 42 13.55 2.60 -8.33
CA SER A 42 13.69 2.68 -9.79
C SER A 42 13.03 3.93 -10.37
N GLU A 43 13.85 4.91 -10.78
CA GLU A 43 13.40 6.13 -11.48
C GLU A 43 12.73 5.84 -12.83
N SER A 44 13.01 4.68 -13.44
CA SER A 44 12.34 4.24 -14.66
C SER A 44 10.88 3.84 -14.44
N LEU A 45 10.52 3.49 -13.19
CA LEU A 45 9.20 3.01 -12.81
C LEU A 45 8.39 4.04 -12.02
N PHE A 46 9.08 4.93 -11.30
CA PHE A 46 8.47 5.95 -10.47
C PHE A 46 9.05 7.32 -10.72
N LYS A 47 8.19 8.34 -10.59
CA LYS A 47 8.60 9.72 -10.38
C LYS A 47 8.39 10.08 -8.92
N LEU A 48 9.47 10.44 -8.21
CA LEU A 48 9.37 10.92 -6.84
C LEU A 48 8.81 12.34 -6.79
N ASP A 49 7.93 12.58 -5.81
CA ASP A 49 7.45 13.91 -5.44
C ASP A 49 8.24 14.41 -4.21
N GLY A 50 9.17 15.32 -4.46
CA GLY A 50 10.10 15.84 -3.44
C GLY A 50 11.51 15.29 -3.57
N ASN A 51 12.22 15.22 -2.44
CA ASN A 51 13.64 14.86 -2.39
C ASN A 51 13.83 13.39 -2.04
N THR A 52 14.87 12.77 -2.63
CA THR A 52 15.30 11.41 -2.30
C THR A 52 15.86 11.29 -0.88
N ILE A 53 16.24 12.42 -0.27
CA ILE A 53 16.75 12.51 1.09
C ILE A 53 15.75 13.25 1.97
N GLN A 54 15.39 12.64 3.10
CA GLN A 54 14.64 13.31 4.17
C GLN A 54 15.46 13.35 5.45
N ASN A 55 15.61 14.55 5.98
CA ASN A 55 16.25 14.79 7.28
C ASN A 55 15.19 14.68 8.38
N LEU A 56 15.41 13.75 9.31
CA LEU A 56 14.59 13.55 10.50
C LEU A 56 15.14 14.31 11.73
N GLY A 57 16.25 15.03 11.56
CA GLY A 57 16.93 15.80 12.58
C GLY A 57 17.50 14.89 13.66
N TYR A 58 16.86 14.90 14.83
CA TYR A 58 17.25 14.11 15.98
C TYR A 58 16.15 13.13 16.39
N ILE A 59 16.56 11.99 16.94
CA ILE A 59 15.64 10.93 17.39
C ILE A 59 16.00 10.56 18.82
N ASN A 60 15.10 10.91 19.75
CA ASN A 60 15.22 10.54 21.16
C ASN A 60 15.07 9.01 21.33
N PRO A 61 15.67 8.44 22.39
CA PRO A 61 15.38 7.07 22.81
C PRO A 61 13.88 6.78 22.82
N THR A 62 13.48 5.66 22.23
CA THR A 62 12.11 5.13 22.13
C THR A 62 11.09 5.99 21.38
N VAL A 63 11.45 7.20 20.92
CA VAL A 63 10.55 8.10 20.18
C VAL A 63 10.84 7.97 18.69
N PRO A 64 10.01 7.23 17.92
CA PRO A 64 10.27 7.03 16.51
C PRO A 64 9.97 8.26 15.65
N ARG A 65 10.67 8.35 14.52
CA ARG A 65 10.38 9.31 13.44
C ARG A 65 10.14 8.56 12.14
N THR A 66 9.35 9.14 11.26
CA THR A 66 9.02 8.55 9.95
C THR A 66 9.44 9.50 8.84
N ALA A 67 10.18 8.99 7.85
CA ALA A 67 10.35 9.62 6.55
C ALA A 67 9.25 9.12 5.60
N GLU A 68 8.62 10.03 4.86
CA GLU A 68 7.47 9.72 4.00
C GLU A 68 7.71 10.18 2.56
N PHE A 69 7.82 9.24 1.64
CA PHE A 69 8.08 9.51 0.23
C PHE A 69 6.82 9.26 -0.59
N ILE A 70 6.51 10.16 -1.53
CA ILE A 70 5.40 9.99 -2.47
C ILE A 70 5.96 9.63 -3.84
N LEU A 71 5.72 8.39 -4.26
CA LEU A 71 6.18 7.85 -5.53
C LEU A 71 5.01 7.78 -6.51
N LYS A 72 5.14 8.44 -7.65
CA LYS A 72 4.13 8.46 -8.71
C LYS A 72 4.48 7.37 -9.74
N PRO A 73 3.72 6.27 -9.85
CA PRO A 73 4.02 5.23 -10.81
C PRO A 73 3.91 5.75 -12.25
N LEU A 74 4.87 5.39 -13.09
CA LEU A 74 4.87 5.70 -14.53
C LEU A 74 4.13 4.62 -15.35
N GLY A 75 3.80 3.50 -14.72
CA GLY A 75 3.08 2.37 -15.30
C GLY A 75 2.66 1.35 -14.25
N CYS A 76 2.33 0.12 -14.68
CA CYS A 76 2.03 -0.98 -13.76
C CYS A 76 3.29 -1.44 -13.02
N ILE A 77 3.22 -1.59 -11.70
CA ILE A 77 4.36 -2.01 -10.89
C ILE A 77 4.14 -3.43 -10.37
N HIS A 78 5.05 -4.34 -10.70
CA HIS A 78 4.97 -5.75 -10.31
C HIS A 78 6.23 -6.16 -9.55
N ARG A 79 6.08 -6.41 -8.25
CA ARG A 79 7.15 -6.92 -7.38
C ARG A 79 8.42 -6.09 -7.40
N GLU A 80 8.28 -4.77 -7.47
CA GLU A 80 9.43 -3.88 -7.44
C GLU A 80 9.94 -3.75 -6.00
N GLU A 81 11.25 -3.83 -5.80
CA GLU A 81 11.86 -3.70 -4.48
C GLU A 81 12.30 -2.26 -4.22
N ILE A 82 11.78 -1.66 -3.15
CA ILE A 82 12.23 -0.35 -2.67
C ILE A 82 13.13 -0.54 -1.46
N ALA A 83 14.32 0.08 -1.52
CA ALA A 83 15.33 0.06 -0.48
C ALA A 83 15.56 1.48 0.08
N ALA A 84 16.37 1.57 1.13
CA ALA A 84 16.75 2.86 1.70
C ALA A 84 17.99 2.73 2.58
N THR A 85 18.67 3.84 2.76
CA THR A 85 19.82 3.97 3.65
C THR A 85 19.53 5.01 4.73
N VAL A 86 19.71 4.63 6.00
CA VAL A 86 19.61 5.53 7.14
C VAL A 86 21.02 5.89 7.60
N ARG A 87 21.33 7.18 7.66
CA ARG A 87 22.58 7.70 8.21
C ARG A 87 22.29 8.49 9.46
N TYR A 88 23.16 8.42 10.46
CA TYR A 88 23.04 9.21 11.69
C TYR A 88 24.38 9.38 12.38
N LYS A 89 24.43 10.26 13.37
CA LYS A 89 25.52 10.34 14.37
C LYS A 89 25.02 9.85 15.71
N ASP A 90 25.83 9.03 16.37
CA ASP A 90 25.58 8.64 17.75
C ASP A 90 25.99 9.74 18.74
N HIS A 91 25.80 9.45 20.03
CA HIS A 91 26.14 10.34 21.13
C HIS A 91 27.65 10.66 21.26
N THR A 92 28.52 9.85 20.65
CA THR A 92 29.97 10.10 20.58
C THR A 92 30.34 10.98 19.38
N GLY A 93 29.37 11.32 18.53
CA GLY A 93 29.58 12.04 17.27
C GLY A 93 30.04 11.15 16.11
N LYS A 94 30.13 9.82 16.31
CA LYS A 94 30.52 8.88 15.26
C LYS A 94 29.36 8.68 14.29
N ARG A 95 29.68 8.71 12.99
CA ARG A 95 28.71 8.48 11.92
C ARG A 95 28.47 6.98 11.73
N HIS A 96 27.20 6.64 11.50
CA HIS A 96 26.74 5.29 11.19
C HIS A 96 25.88 5.31 9.94
N THR A 97 25.88 4.19 9.24
CA THR A 97 25.08 3.94 8.04
C THR A 97 24.43 2.58 8.21
N LEU A 98 23.11 2.52 8.04
CA LEU A 98 22.32 1.30 8.13
C LEU A 98 21.47 1.16 6.86
N GLU A 99 21.55 -0.02 6.26
CA GLU A 99 20.71 -0.36 5.11
C GLU A 99 19.38 -0.94 5.58
N MET A 100 18.30 -0.43 5.02
CA MET A 100 16.97 -0.99 5.18
C MET A 100 16.85 -2.23 4.30
N ARG A 101 16.31 -3.33 4.86
CA ARG A 101 15.91 -4.47 4.03
C ARG A 101 14.89 -4.02 2.98
N PRO A 102 15.04 -4.41 1.71
CA PRO A 102 14.09 -4.03 0.68
C PRO A 102 12.64 -4.41 1.03
N LYS A 103 11.70 -3.68 0.44
CA LYS A 103 10.27 -3.93 0.55
C LYS A 103 9.67 -4.02 -0.84
N GLU A 104 9.08 -5.18 -1.13
CA GLU A 104 8.32 -5.39 -2.35
C GLU A 104 7.08 -4.48 -2.36
N VAL A 105 6.91 -3.77 -3.48
CA VAL A 105 5.78 -2.89 -3.80
C VAL A 105 5.06 -3.42 -5.04
N HIS A 106 3.74 -3.43 -4.96
CA HIS A 106 2.85 -3.77 -6.06
C HIS A 106 1.80 -2.68 -6.20
N CYS A 107 1.68 -2.14 -7.41
CA CYS A 107 0.69 -1.12 -7.72
C CYS A 107 -0.03 -1.49 -9.02
N VAL A 108 -1.35 -1.56 -8.94
CA VAL A 108 -2.22 -1.73 -10.10
C VAL A 108 -2.05 -0.52 -11.02
N CYS A 109 -2.20 -0.74 -12.32
CA CYS A 109 -2.00 0.26 -13.36
C CYS A 109 -2.65 1.61 -13.02
N PRO A 110 -1.89 2.71 -12.90
CA PRO A 110 -2.45 4.03 -12.57
C PRO A 110 -3.41 4.55 -13.64
N PHE A 111 -3.33 4.00 -14.86
CA PHE A 111 -4.22 4.34 -15.97
C PHE A 111 -5.59 3.66 -15.89
N LEU A 112 -5.76 2.64 -15.04
CA LEU A 112 -7.06 2.05 -14.80
C LEU A 112 -7.88 3.00 -13.93
N LYS A 113 -8.96 3.53 -14.51
CA LYS A 113 -9.93 4.35 -13.81
C LYS A 113 -11.22 3.54 -13.65
N GLY A 114 -11.78 3.56 -12.44
CA GLY A 114 -13.13 3.07 -12.22
C GLY A 114 -14.09 3.82 -13.13
N LYS A 115 -14.76 3.09 -14.02
CA LYS A 115 -15.88 3.65 -14.78
C LYS A 115 -17.12 3.53 -13.88
N PRO A 116 -17.76 4.65 -13.49
CA PRO A 116 -19.03 4.57 -12.78
C PRO A 116 -20.03 3.83 -13.68
N MET A 117 -20.77 2.91 -13.10
CA MET A 117 -21.67 2.01 -13.82
C MET A 117 -22.88 1.76 -12.93
N ASN A 118 -24.06 1.91 -13.51
CA ASN A 118 -25.29 1.55 -12.81
C ASN A 118 -25.55 0.05 -12.88
N ARG A 119 -26.49 -0.45 -12.07
CA ARG A 119 -26.80 -1.87 -12.01
C ARG A 119 -27.23 -2.48 -13.35
N GLY A 120 -28.01 -1.74 -14.15
CA GLY A 120 -28.47 -2.19 -15.46
C GLY A 120 -27.29 -2.41 -16.41
N GLU A 121 -26.41 -1.42 -16.51
CA GLU A 121 -25.18 -1.50 -17.30
C GLU A 121 -24.28 -2.66 -16.84
N PHE A 122 -24.18 -2.90 -15.53
CA PHE A 122 -23.41 -4.03 -15.00
C PHE A 122 -24.00 -5.38 -15.41
N LEU A 123 -25.32 -5.54 -15.31
CA LEU A 123 -26.01 -6.78 -15.69
C LEU A 123 -25.86 -7.05 -17.18
N GLU A 124 -26.04 -6.04 -18.04
CA GLU A 124 -25.84 -6.17 -19.49
C GLU A 124 -24.39 -6.57 -19.83
N LEU A 125 -23.41 -5.96 -19.18
CA LEU A 125 -22.00 -6.33 -19.35
C LEU A 125 -21.70 -7.75 -18.86
N SER A 126 -22.27 -8.14 -17.72
CA SER A 126 -22.12 -9.49 -17.18
C SER A 126 -22.72 -10.55 -18.09
N GLU A 127 -23.87 -10.25 -18.73
CA GLU A 127 -24.52 -11.15 -19.69
C GLU A 127 -23.72 -11.25 -21.00
N SER A 128 -23.02 -10.19 -21.39
CA SER A 128 -22.13 -10.19 -22.57
C SER A 128 -20.76 -10.84 -22.33
N GLY A 129 -20.42 -11.15 -21.08
CA GLY A 129 -19.15 -11.74 -20.70
C GLY A 129 -19.04 -13.20 -21.12
N HIS A 130 -17.92 -13.58 -21.74
CA HIS A 130 -17.60 -15.00 -21.92
C HIS A 130 -17.08 -15.57 -20.59
N THR A 131 -17.65 -16.70 -20.14
CA THR A 131 -17.09 -17.48 -19.05
C THR A 131 -15.69 -17.93 -19.43
N ALA A 132 -14.68 -17.49 -18.69
CA ALA A 132 -13.40 -18.18 -18.69
C ALA A 132 -13.69 -19.61 -18.21
N GLU A 133 -13.37 -20.62 -19.03
CA GLU A 133 -13.69 -22.04 -18.77
C GLU A 133 -12.98 -22.64 -17.53
N ALA A 134 -12.33 -21.81 -16.71
CA ALA A 134 -11.97 -22.16 -15.34
C ALA A 134 -13.11 -21.75 -14.42
N GLY A 135 -14.06 -22.66 -14.18
CA GLY A 135 -15.06 -22.49 -13.14
C GLY A 135 -14.36 -22.22 -11.80
N LEU A 136 -14.71 -21.10 -11.16
CA LEU A 136 -14.35 -20.87 -9.76
C LEU A 136 -15.30 -21.72 -8.92
N ASP A 137 -14.77 -22.75 -8.28
CA ASP A 137 -15.53 -23.57 -7.35
C ASP A 137 -15.66 -22.84 -6.01
N PHE A 138 -16.90 -22.52 -5.64
CA PHE A 138 -17.24 -21.89 -4.37
C PHE A 138 -17.92 -22.88 -3.41
N GLN A 139 -17.78 -24.19 -3.62
CA GLN A 139 -18.32 -25.19 -2.70
C GLN A 139 -17.80 -24.93 -1.27
N GLY A 140 -18.74 -24.76 -0.32
CA GLY A 140 -18.41 -24.47 1.08
C GLY A 140 -18.12 -22.99 1.40
N VAL A 141 -18.26 -22.07 0.44
CA VAL A 141 -18.21 -20.63 0.69
C VAL A 141 -19.63 -20.09 0.81
N ASP A 142 -20.01 -19.59 1.99
CA ASP A 142 -21.30 -18.95 2.17
C ASP A 142 -21.38 -17.60 1.41
N ALA A 143 -22.61 -17.16 1.14
CA ALA A 143 -22.87 -15.96 0.36
C ALA A 143 -22.27 -14.69 0.99
N ALA A 144 -22.18 -14.60 2.32
CA ALA A 144 -21.62 -13.45 3.00
C ALA A 144 -20.09 -13.39 2.79
N ARG A 145 -19.42 -14.54 2.84
CA ARG A 145 -17.98 -14.67 2.62
C ARG A 145 -17.60 -14.39 1.17
N LEU A 146 -18.41 -14.86 0.22
CA LEU A 146 -18.25 -14.51 -1.20
C LEU A 146 -18.47 -13.02 -1.44
N THR A 147 -19.52 -12.44 -0.86
CA THR A 147 -19.80 -11.00 -0.96
C THR A 147 -18.66 -10.18 -0.37
N SER A 148 -18.14 -10.55 0.80
CA SER A 148 -16.98 -9.89 1.42
C SER A 148 -15.75 -9.96 0.51
N PHE A 149 -15.47 -11.13 -0.08
CA PHE A 149 -14.36 -11.31 -1.00
C PHE A 149 -14.50 -10.43 -2.26
N LEU A 150 -15.69 -10.42 -2.87
CA LEU A 150 -15.98 -9.60 -4.05
C LEU A 150 -15.89 -8.12 -3.72
N VAL A 151 -16.49 -7.67 -2.61
CA VAL A 151 -16.41 -6.27 -2.15
C VAL A 151 -14.97 -5.85 -1.86
N GLN A 152 -14.17 -6.70 -1.21
CA GLN A 152 -12.76 -6.44 -0.96
C GLN A 152 -11.94 -6.41 -2.26
N THR A 153 -12.26 -7.27 -3.23
CA THR A 153 -11.61 -7.32 -4.54
C THR A 153 -11.99 -6.12 -5.40
N CYS A 154 -13.25 -5.68 -5.37
CA CYS A 154 -13.73 -4.48 -6.05
C CYS A 154 -13.12 -3.20 -5.44
N LYS A 155 -13.05 -3.12 -4.09
CA LYS A 155 -12.36 -2.03 -3.37
C LYS A 155 -10.87 -1.94 -3.73
N SER A 156 -10.21 -3.08 -3.96
CA SER A 156 -8.80 -3.12 -4.37
C SER A 156 -8.56 -2.94 -5.87
N ARG A 157 -9.61 -2.96 -6.71
CA ARG A 157 -9.52 -2.85 -8.19
C ARG A 157 -10.27 -1.67 -8.81
N HIS A 158 -10.51 -0.59 -8.05
CA HIS A 158 -11.14 0.66 -8.53
C HIS A 158 -12.60 0.58 -9.00
N TYR A 159 -13.33 -0.51 -8.74
CA TYR A 159 -14.77 -0.54 -9.04
C TYR A 159 -15.56 -0.27 -7.76
N LYS A 160 -16.28 0.85 -7.74
CA LYS A 160 -17.25 1.18 -6.69
C LYS A 160 -18.64 0.84 -7.24
N VAL A 161 -19.17 -0.32 -6.84
CA VAL A 161 -20.56 -0.71 -7.11
C VAL A 161 -21.37 -0.26 -5.90
N ASP A 162 -22.51 0.42 -6.12
CA ASP A 162 -23.33 1.03 -5.08
C ASP A 162 -23.55 0.11 -3.87
N GLU A 163 -23.20 0.60 -2.68
CA GLU A 163 -23.38 -0.12 -1.43
C GLU A 163 -24.88 -0.20 -1.09
N TYR A 164 -25.44 -1.41 -1.02
CA TYR A 164 -26.75 -1.65 -0.41
C TYR A 164 -26.57 -2.37 0.93
N ALA A 165 -27.32 -1.90 1.94
CA ALA A 165 -27.53 -2.65 3.15
C ALA A 165 -28.38 -3.89 2.83
N ILE A 166 -27.87 -5.06 3.21
CA ILE A 166 -28.66 -6.29 3.21
C ILE A 166 -29.49 -6.24 4.48
N GLU A 167 -30.80 -5.96 4.37
CA GLU A 167 -31.72 -6.22 5.47
C GLU A 167 -31.83 -7.75 5.66
N ASP A 168 -31.55 -8.18 6.89
CA ASP A 168 -31.53 -9.57 7.31
C ASP A 168 -32.79 -10.32 6.88
N GLY A 169 -32.57 -11.56 6.43
CA GLY A 169 -33.56 -12.35 5.72
C GLY A 169 -34.87 -12.57 6.48
N THR A 170 -35.98 -12.46 5.75
CA THR A 170 -37.11 -13.36 5.92
C THR A 170 -37.85 -13.51 4.60
N LYS A 171 -37.93 -14.74 4.09
CA LYS A 171 -38.87 -15.11 3.04
C LYS A 171 -40.28 -14.76 3.52
N SER A 172 -41.04 -14.05 2.69
CA SER A 172 -42.45 -14.37 2.52
C SER A 172 -42.82 -14.19 1.04
N LEU A 173 -43.09 -15.33 0.41
CA LEU A 173 -43.98 -15.40 -0.75
C LEU A 173 -45.33 -14.86 -0.30
N ASN A 174 -45.90 -13.91 -1.03
CA ASN A 174 -47.34 -13.75 -1.08
C ASN A 174 -47.75 -13.50 -2.54
N VAL A 175 -48.76 -14.29 -2.89
CA VAL A 175 -49.48 -14.49 -4.16
C VAL A 175 -49.62 -13.27 -5.04
#